data_AF-Q13XX9-F1
#
_entry.id   AF-Q13XX9-F1
#
_cell.length_a   1.000
_cell.length_b   1.000
_cell.length_c   1.000
_cell.angle_alpha   90.00
_cell.angle_beta   90.00
_cell.angle_gamma   90.00
#
_symmetry.space_group_name_H-M   'P 1'
#
loop_
_entity.id
_entity.type
_entity.pdbx_description
1 polymer ?
#
loop_
_entity_poly.entity_id
_entity_poly.type
_entity_poly.pdbx_seq_one_letter_code
_entity_poly.pdbx_strand_id
1 'polypeptide(L)'
;MQGVENVKDAYERRALLLHLGDVLEAVNRLMICSGDKEGKQDKQTVHEAVAAHDSLEGLPLLTHVSPSMTTRDFVEHATAAFLSWPRELLELELDREQLARTVQQALFTGNAQGWQDYVATLRKAVAWFGANLKPVEAGEQPGEAATGADTQQPDPLADADTGRPDAGDIERDSGDRSQAARESVENGGRLYPSWPWKSGV
;
A
#
# COMPACT_ATOMS: atom_id res chain seq x y z
N MET A 1 -23.76 30.73 11.67
CA MET A 1 -22.47 30.01 11.80
C MET A 1 -22.39 28.76 10.93
N GLN A 2 -23.52 28.13 10.56
CA GLN A 2 -23.58 26.89 9.77
C GLN A 2 -22.94 26.94 8.36
N GLY A 3 -22.89 28.12 7.72
CA GLY A 3 -22.26 28.26 6.40
C GLY A 3 -20.73 28.16 6.42
N VAL A 4 -20.07 28.55 7.52
CA VAL A 4 -18.59 28.51 7.63
C VAL A 4 -18.11 27.10 7.90
N GLU A 5 -18.86 26.33 8.70
CA GLU A 5 -18.55 24.93 8.99
C GLU A 5 -18.70 24.05 7.76
N ASN A 6 -19.72 24.29 6.94
CA ASN A 6 -19.94 23.54 5.69
C ASN A 6 -18.81 23.81 4.67
N VAL A 7 -18.39 25.08 4.53
CA VAL A 7 -17.24 25.43 3.67
C VAL A 7 -15.95 24.78 4.16
N LYS A 8 -15.70 24.78 5.48
CA LYS A 8 -14.54 24.11 6.06
C LYS A 8 -14.55 22.61 5.80
N ASP A 9 -15.70 21.95 6.00
CA ASP A 9 -15.87 20.52 5.76
C ASP A 9 -15.61 20.17 4.29
N ALA A 10 -16.05 20.99 3.34
CA ALA A 10 -15.74 20.82 1.92
C ALA A 10 -14.23 20.92 1.62
N TYR A 11 -13.50 21.86 2.26
CA TYR A 11 -12.04 21.96 2.12
C TYR A 11 -11.32 20.75 2.70
N GLU A 12 -11.75 20.28 3.87
CA GLU A 12 -11.17 19.10 4.53
C GLU A 12 -11.41 17.83 3.68
N ARG A 13 -12.61 17.63 3.13
CA ARG A 13 -12.91 16.53 2.20
C ARG A 13 -12.07 16.61 0.93
N ARG A 14 -11.91 17.79 0.34
CA ARG A 14 -11.02 18.00 -0.81
C ARG A 14 -9.58 17.61 -0.47
N ALA A 15 -9.08 17.97 0.71
CA ALA A 15 -7.75 17.59 1.14
C ALA A 15 -7.60 16.06 1.27
N LEU A 16 -8.59 15.36 1.82
CA LEU A 16 -8.59 13.89 1.89
C LEU A 16 -8.65 13.23 0.52
N LEU A 17 -9.41 13.78 -0.44
CA LEU A 17 -9.44 13.30 -1.81
C LEU A 17 -8.11 13.50 -2.55
N LEU A 18 -7.43 14.63 -2.31
CA LEU A 18 -6.09 14.84 -2.85
C LEU A 18 -5.09 13.85 -2.25
N HIS A 19 -5.16 13.65 -0.93
CA HIS A 19 -4.33 12.67 -0.26
C HIS A 19 -4.55 11.26 -0.80
N LEU A 20 -5.80 10.87 -1.06
CA LEU A 20 -6.12 9.60 -1.72
C LEU A 20 -5.43 9.48 -3.10
N GLY A 21 -5.38 10.56 -3.87
CA GLY A 21 -4.63 10.62 -5.13
C GLY A 21 -3.15 10.31 -4.93
N ASP A 22 -2.51 10.95 -3.95
CA ASP A 22 -1.09 10.71 -3.62
C ASP A 22 -0.83 9.25 -3.20
N VAL A 23 -1.76 8.63 -2.47
CA VAL A 23 -1.68 7.22 -2.07
C VAL A 23 -1.72 6.29 -3.28
N LEU A 24 -2.66 6.53 -4.21
CA LEU A 24 -2.79 5.73 -5.42
C LEU A 24 -1.54 5.88 -6.30
N GLU A 25 -0.97 7.09 -6.38
CA GLU A 25 0.29 7.35 -7.05
C GLU A 25 1.44 6.55 -6.41
N ALA A 26 1.54 6.55 -5.08
CA ALA A 26 2.55 5.80 -4.35
C ALA A 26 2.45 4.29 -4.59
N VAL A 27 1.23 3.74 -4.53
CA VAL A 27 0.94 2.33 -4.81
C VAL A 27 1.36 1.97 -6.24
N ASN A 28 0.98 2.78 -7.23
CA ASN A 28 1.32 2.54 -8.62
C ASN A 28 2.83 2.58 -8.86
N ARG A 29 3.53 3.57 -8.30
CA ARG A 29 5.00 3.70 -8.45
C ARG A 29 5.74 2.53 -7.79
N LEU A 30 5.31 2.11 -6.60
CA LEU A 30 5.90 0.95 -5.93
C LEU A 30 5.72 -0.35 -6.72
N MET A 31 4.56 -0.55 -7.35
CA MET A 31 4.33 -1.70 -8.23
C MET A 31 5.27 -1.69 -9.45
N ILE A 32 5.46 -0.52 -10.07
CA ILE A 32 6.38 -0.37 -11.21
C ILE A 32 7.83 -0.67 -10.79
N CYS A 33 8.31 -0.05 -9.72
CA CYS A 33 9.69 -0.23 -9.24
C CYS A 33 10.00 -1.66 -8.77
N SER A 34 8.97 -2.38 -8.29
CA SER A 34 9.10 -3.77 -7.83
C SER A 34 9.11 -4.77 -9.00
N GLY A 35 8.59 -4.39 -10.17
CA GLY A 35 8.51 -5.23 -11.38
C GLY A 35 9.86 -5.56 -12.00
N ASP A 36 10.89 -4.75 -11.77
CA ASP A 36 12.18 -4.84 -12.48
C ASP A 36 13.13 -5.91 -11.92
N LYS A 37 12.81 -6.53 -10.78
CA LYS A 37 13.67 -7.50 -10.09
C LYS A 37 12.99 -8.86 -9.96
N GLU A 38 13.06 -9.66 -11.03
CA GLU A 38 12.63 -11.05 -11.03
C GLU A 38 13.23 -11.81 -9.82
N GLY A 39 12.37 -12.27 -8.92
CA GLY A 39 12.72 -13.11 -7.76
C GLY A 39 12.99 -12.39 -6.42
N LYS A 40 13.03 -11.05 -6.36
CA LYS A 40 13.28 -10.30 -5.09
C LYS A 40 12.08 -9.47 -4.58
N GLN A 41 10.95 -9.56 -5.26
CA GLN A 41 9.77 -8.71 -5.04
C GLN A 41 9.20 -8.78 -3.61
N ASP A 42 9.20 -9.97 -2.99
CA ASP A 42 8.60 -10.17 -1.67
C ASP A 42 9.49 -9.72 -0.49
N LYS A 43 10.74 -9.30 -0.74
CA LYS A 43 11.69 -8.97 0.34
C LYS A 43 12.14 -7.51 0.36
N GLN A 44 11.85 -6.74 -0.68
CA GLN A 44 12.24 -5.33 -0.72
C GLN A 44 11.33 -4.53 0.20
N THR A 45 11.93 -3.78 1.12
CA THR A 45 11.16 -2.89 2.01
C THR A 45 10.76 -1.60 1.29
N VAL A 46 9.72 -0.92 1.77
CA VAL A 46 9.33 0.40 1.25
C VAL A 46 10.49 1.39 1.33
N HIS A 47 11.22 1.40 2.46
CA HIS A 47 12.35 2.31 2.67
C HIS A 47 13.51 2.01 1.72
N GLU A 48 13.80 0.72 1.45
CA GLU A 48 14.78 0.33 0.42
C GLU A 48 14.35 0.75 -0.98
N ALA A 49 13.05 0.67 -1.30
CA ALA A 49 12.53 1.14 -2.58
C ALA A 49 12.67 2.66 -2.72
N VAL A 50 12.29 3.43 -1.70
CA VAL A 50 12.44 4.90 -1.70
C VAL A 50 13.90 5.29 -1.86
N ALA A 51 14.84 4.61 -1.19
CA ALA A 51 16.26 4.89 -1.32
C ALA A 51 16.87 4.54 -2.69
N ALA A 52 16.24 3.62 -3.44
CA ALA A 52 16.75 3.13 -4.73
C ALA A 52 16.14 3.83 -5.95
N HIS A 53 15.01 4.54 -5.78
CA HIS A 53 14.25 5.10 -6.89
C HIS A 53 13.79 6.53 -6.59
N ASP A 54 14.41 7.51 -7.26
CA ASP A 54 14.06 8.94 -7.15
C ASP A 54 12.58 9.22 -7.50
N SER A 55 11.95 8.35 -8.28
CA SER A 55 10.52 8.45 -8.60
C SER A 55 9.61 8.33 -7.37
N LEU A 56 10.09 7.76 -6.27
CA LEU A 56 9.33 7.64 -5.02
C LEU A 56 9.53 8.84 -4.07
N GLU A 57 10.40 9.78 -4.43
CA GLU A 57 10.56 11.01 -3.67
C GLU A 57 9.28 11.86 -3.68
N GLY A 58 9.07 12.61 -2.60
CA GLY A 58 7.92 13.51 -2.48
C GLY A 58 6.60 12.84 -2.11
N LEU A 59 6.63 11.55 -1.70
CA LEU A 59 5.47 10.82 -1.19
C LEU A 59 5.59 10.59 0.33
N PRO A 60 5.11 11.52 1.19
CA PRO A 60 5.39 11.49 2.62
C PRO A 60 4.89 10.23 3.32
N LEU A 61 3.78 9.64 2.85
CA LEU A 61 3.23 8.42 3.44
C LEU A 61 4.25 7.28 3.47
N LEU A 62 5.09 7.17 2.44
CA LEU A 62 6.11 6.11 2.34
C LEU A 62 7.16 6.22 3.46
N THR A 63 7.38 7.42 3.99
CA THR A 63 8.35 7.66 5.07
C THR A 63 7.79 7.35 6.46
N HIS A 64 6.47 7.25 6.60
CA HIS A 64 5.82 7.04 7.89
C HIS A 64 5.56 5.56 8.20
N VAL A 65 5.66 4.68 7.21
CA VAL A 65 5.42 3.24 7.41
C VAL A 65 6.59 2.54 8.11
N SER A 66 6.33 1.35 8.67
CA SER A 66 7.35 0.60 9.41
C SER A 66 8.58 0.32 8.53
N PRO A 67 9.81 0.41 9.07
CA PRO A 67 11.03 0.01 8.37
C PRO A 67 11.00 -1.43 7.85
N SER A 68 10.25 -2.31 8.50
CA SER A 68 10.09 -3.71 8.12
C SER A 68 9.00 -3.96 7.06
N MET A 69 8.23 -2.94 6.68
CA MET A 69 7.11 -3.10 5.75
C MET A 69 7.63 -3.34 4.33
N THR A 70 7.20 -4.45 3.71
CA THR A 70 7.55 -4.73 2.32
C THR A 70 6.75 -3.88 1.35
N THR A 71 7.22 -3.72 0.12
CA THR A 71 6.47 -3.01 -0.93
C THR A 71 5.13 -3.69 -1.22
N ARG A 72 5.09 -5.03 -1.18
CA ARG A 72 3.87 -5.82 -1.33
C ARG A 72 2.88 -5.57 -0.20
N ASP A 73 3.34 -5.67 1.06
CA ASP A 73 2.48 -5.43 2.23
C ASP A 73 1.92 -4.02 2.20
N PHE A 74 2.75 -3.04 1.79
CA PHE A 74 2.30 -1.66 1.63
C PHE A 74 1.16 -1.55 0.62
N VAL A 75 1.29 -2.15 -0.55
CA VAL A 75 0.24 -2.10 -1.59
C VAL A 75 -1.05 -2.73 -1.08
N GLU A 76 -0.96 -3.90 -0.45
CA GLU A 76 -2.13 -4.60 0.12
C GLU A 76 -2.81 -3.77 1.21
N HIS A 77 -2.03 -3.31 2.19
CA HIS A 77 -2.54 -2.54 3.32
C HIS A 77 -3.05 -1.15 2.92
N ALA A 78 -2.38 -0.46 2.00
CA ALA A 78 -2.86 0.82 1.49
C ALA A 78 -4.17 0.65 0.71
N THR A 79 -4.28 -0.40 -0.11
CA THR A 79 -5.55 -0.69 -0.80
C THR A 79 -6.67 -0.94 0.21
N ALA A 80 -6.43 -1.79 1.22
CA ALA A 80 -7.40 -2.04 2.27
C ALA A 80 -7.78 -0.79 3.08
N ALA A 81 -6.81 0.07 3.38
CA ALA A 81 -6.99 1.30 4.15
C ALA A 81 -7.90 2.33 3.45
N PHE A 82 -7.76 2.45 2.13
CA PHE A 82 -8.30 3.57 1.36
C PHE A 82 -9.43 3.17 0.40
N LEU A 83 -9.74 1.89 0.24
CA LEU A 83 -10.75 1.41 -0.71
C LEU A 83 -12.13 2.05 -0.54
N SER A 84 -12.56 2.33 0.69
CA SER A 84 -13.86 2.92 0.98
C SER A 84 -13.91 4.43 0.77
N TRP A 85 -12.76 5.12 0.78
CA TRP A 85 -12.67 6.58 0.80
C TRP A 85 -13.40 7.28 -0.34
N PRO A 86 -13.33 6.82 -1.63
CA PRO A 86 -14.05 7.45 -2.72
C PRO A 86 -15.56 7.59 -2.47
N ARG A 87 -16.15 6.62 -1.77
CA ARG A 87 -17.58 6.64 -1.44
C ARG A 87 -17.83 7.43 -0.16
N GLU A 88 -17.14 7.09 0.93
CA GLU A 88 -17.36 7.68 2.26
C GLU A 88 -17.17 9.20 2.26
N LEU A 89 -16.21 9.72 1.48
CA LEU A 89 -15.96 11.17 1.39
C LEU A 89 -17.09 11.95 0.69
N LEU A 90 -17.97 11.26 -0.03
CA LEU A 90 -19.11 11.85 -0.75
C LEU A 90 -20.43 11.75 0.04
N GLU A 91 -20.45 11.01 1.15
CA GLU A 91 -21.64 10.89 1.99
C GLU A 91 -21.98 12.22 2.67
N LEU A 92 -23.26 12.42 3.01
CA LEU A 92 -23.72 13.68 3.62
C LEU A 92 -23.03 13.92 4.96
N GLU A 93 -23.01 12.88 5.80
CA GLU A 93 -22.35 12.85 7.09
C GLU A 93 -21.10 11.99 7.00
N LEU A 94 -19.98 12.52 7.49
CA LEU A 94 -18.70 11.86 7.41
C LEU A 94 -18.42 11.05 8.67
N ASP A 95 -18.23 9.74 8.53
CA ASP A 95 -17.70 8.93 9.63
C ASP A 95 -16.18 9.14 9.77
N ARG A 96 -15.85 10.23 10.44
CA ARG A 96 -14.49 10.70 10.72
C ARG A 96 -13.66 9.66 11.47
N GLU A 97 -14.29 8.95 12.40
CA GLU A 97 -13.61 7.94 13.20
C GLU A 97 -13.30 6.72 12.35
N GLN A 98 -14.27 6.22 11.58
CA GLN A 98 -14.08 5.05 10.73
C GLN A 98 -13.00 5.29 9.67
N LEU A 99 -12.99 6.44 9.01
CA LEU A 99 -11.96 6.78 8.02
C LEU A 99 -10.53 6.69 8.59
N ALA A 100 -10.33 7.29 9.77
CA ALA A 100 -9.02 7.28 10.42
C ALA A 100 -8.69 5.89 10.98
N ARG A 101 -9.68 5.16 11.52
CA ARG A 101 -9.50 3.82 12.10
C ARG A 101 -9.05 2.80 11.07
N THR A 102 -9.67 2.79 9.90
CA THR A 102 -9.29 1.87 8.81
C THR A 102 -7.84 2.07 8.42
N VAL A 103 -7.39 3.32 8.29
CA VAL A 103 -5.99 3.64 7.97
C VAL A 103 -5.04 3.20 9.09
N GLN A 104 -5.36 3.52 10.34
CA GLN A 104 -4.55 3.15 11.50
C GLN A 104 -4.33 1.63 11.56
N GLN A 105 -5.39 0.84 11.43
CA GLN A 105 -5.35 -0.61 11.54
C GLN A 105 -4.63 -1.27 10.37
N ALA A 106 -4.87 -0.79 9.14
CA ALA A 106 -4.27 -1.40 7.96
C ALA A 106 -2.78 -1.03 7.82
N LEU A 107 -2.40 0.23 8.00
CA LEU A 107 -1.05 0.71 7.68
C LEU A 107 -0.10 0.84 8.88
N PHE A 108 -0.63 1.00 10.09
CA PHE A 108 0.18 1.41 11.24
C PHE A 108 0.09 0.48 12.44
N THR A 109 -0.43 -0.75 12.27
CA THR A 109 -0.39 -1.76 13.33
C THR A 109 1.04 -1.99 13.81
N GLY A 110 1.28 -1.84 15.13
CA GLY A 110 2.61 -1.95 15.74
C GLY A 110 3.56 -0.76 15.50
N ASN A 111 3.15 0.25 14.73
CA ASN A 111 3.96 1.44 14.39
C ASN A 111 3.30 2.73 14.91
N ALA A 112 3.33 2.91 16.24
CA ALA A 112 2.71 4.06 16.90
C ALA A 112 3.32 5.42 16.48
N GLN A 113 4.64 5.47 16.28
CA GLN A 113 5.32 6.70 15.86
C GLN A 113 4.92 7.09 14.43
N GLY A 114 4.94 6.13 13.50
CA GLY A 114 4.50 6.36 12.13
C GLY A 114 3.06 6.85 12.03
N TRP A 115 2.16 6.31 12.86
CA TRP A 115 0.79 6.80 12.96
C TRP A 115 0.73 8.26 13.42
N GLN A 116 1.50 8.63 14.46
CA GLN A 116 1.53 9.99 14.98
C GLN A 116 2.06 10.99 13.94
N ASP A 117 3.14 10.64 13.24
CA ASP A 117 3.75 11.49 12.21
C ASP A 117 2.82 11.68 11.01
N TYR A 118 2.16 10.61 10.59
CA TYR A 118 1.15 10.64 9.54
C TYR A 118 -0.05 11.54 9.91
N VAL A 119 -0.59 11.36 11.12
CA VAL A 119 -1.69 12.19 11.64
C VAL A 119 -1.28 13.65 11.75
N ALA A 120 -0.06 13.95 12.22
CA ALA A 120 0.45 15.30 12.32
C ALA A 120 0.55 15.97 10.94
N THR A 121 0.94 15.22 9.90
CA THR A 121 0.96 15.70 8.52
C THR A 121 -0.45 16.02 8.02
N LEU A 122 -1.41 15.09 8.15
CA LEU A 122 -2.77 15.30 7.68
C LEU A 122 -3.51 16.41 8.43
N ARG A 123 -3.27 16.56 9.74
CA ARG A 123 -3.92 17.58 10.57
C ARG A 123 -3.60 19.02 10.17
N LYS A 124 -2.56 19.24 9.38
CA LYS A 124 -2.29 20.56 8.76
C LYS A 124 -3.43 21.01 7.85
N ALA A 125 -4.13 20.06 7.21
CA ALA A 125 -5.25 20.32 6.32
C ALA A 125 -6.60 19.82 6.88
N VAL A 126 -6.59 18.81 7.76
CA VAL A 126 -7.79 18.12 8.26
C VAL A 126 -7.71 17.99 9.78
N ALA A 127 -8.12 19.03 10.51
CA ALA A 127 -7.81 19.18 11.94
C ALA A 127 -8.36 18.04 12.82
N TRP A 128 -9.49 17.45 12.43
CA TRP A 128 -10.15 16.39 13.19
C TRP A 128 -9.53 15.00 12.99
N PHE A 129 -8.68 14.81 11.98
CA PHE A 129 -8.19 13.48 11.62
C PHE A 129 -7.45 12.82 12.79
N GLY A 130 -7.89 11.62 13.17
CA GLY A 130 -7.30 10.83 14.26
C GLY A 130 -7.59 11.30 15.70
N ALA A 131 -8.45 12.30 15.91
CA ALA A 131 -8.63 12.93 17.23
C ALA A 131 -9.23 12.03 18.33
N ASN A 132 -9.94 10.95 17.99
CA ASN A 132 -10.70 10.11 18.93
C ASN A 132 -10.34 8.62 18.85
N LEU A 133 -9.20 8.28 18.27
CA LEU A 133 -8.80 6.89 18.13
C LEU A 133 -8.02 6.41 19.36
N LYS A 134 -8.17 5.11 19.66
CA LYS A 134 -7.31 4.45 20.63
C LYS A 134 -5.86 4.53 20.15
N PRO A 135 -4.89 4.70 21.07
CA PRO A 135 -3.48 4.63 20.72
C PRO A 135 -3.15 3.30 20.02
N VAL A 136 -2.20 3.34 19.11
CA VAL A 136 -1.60 2.13 18.54
C VAL A 136 -0.73 1.52 19.63
N GLU A 137 -0.92 0.24 19.93
CA GLU A 137 -0.02 -0.51 20.80
C GLU A 137 1.37 -0.53 20.14
N ALA A 138 2.40 -0.06 20.84
CA ALA A 138 3.77 -0.15 20.35
C ALA A 138 4.16 -1.63 20.30
N GLY A 139 4.55 -2.12 19.12
CA GLY A 139 5.08 -3.48 19.01
C GLY A 139 6.30 -3.63 19.92
N GLU A 140 6.33 -4.67 20.75
CA GLU A 140 7.49 -5.00 21.58
C GLU A 140 8.73 -5.09 20.67
N GLN A 141 9.68 -4.17 20.89
CA GLN A 141 11.02 -4.33 20.35
C GLN A 141 11.58 -5.65 20.88
N PRO A 142 12.15 -6.54 20.04
CA PRO A 142 12.97 -7.62 20.54
C PRO A 142 14.18 -7.02 21.26
N GLY A 143 14.08 -6.93 22.59
CA GLY A 143 15.17 -6.54 23.46
C GLY A 143 16.30 -7.55 23.33
N GLU A 144 17.46 -7.04 22.97
CA GLU A 144 18.70 -7.77 22.80
C GLU A 144 19.22 -8.29 24.17
N ALA A 145 19.75 -9.52 24.12
CA ALA A 145 20.58 -10.22 25.11
C ALA A 145 19.94 -10.82 26.38
N ALA A 146 19.70 -12.13 26.30
CA ALA A 146 20.26 -13.05 27.28
C ALA A 146 21.17 -14.05 26.54
N THR A 147 22.45 -13.68 26.46
CA THR A 147 23.54 -14.59 26.12
C THR A 147 23.64 -15.66 27.21
N GLY A 148 23.28 -16.89 26.87
CA GLY A 148 23.50 -18.07 27.69
C GLY A 148 23.82 -19.24 26.77
N ALA A 149 25.11 -19.47 26.56
CA ALA A 149 25.65 -20.62 25.85
C ALA A 149 25.19 -21.94 26.52
N ASP A 150 24.83 -22.95 25.73
CA ASP A 150 25.73 -24.11 25.57
C ASP A 150 25.35 -24.97 24.35
N THR A 151 26.34 -25.09 23.49
CA THR A 151 26.74 -26.19 22.60
C THR A 151 26.08 -27.55 22.87
N GLN A 152 25.52 -28.20 21.84
CA GLN A 152 25.98 -29.53 21.40
C GLN A 152 25.35 -29.94 20.05
N GLN A 153 26.17 -29.91 18.99
CA GLN A 153 25.98 -30.67 17.76
C GLN A 153 26.36 -32.14 18.02
N PRO A 154 25.76 -33.11 17.30
CA PRO A 154 26.63 -34.03 16.56
C PRO A 154 26.15 -34.26 15.13
N ASP A 155 27.16 -34.44 14.29
CA ASP A 155 27.13 -34.64 12.84
C ASP A 155 27.25 -36.16 12.52
N PRO A 156 27.37 -36.63 11.26
CA PRO A 156 26.35 -37.45 10.58
C PRO A 156 26.88 -38.84 10.19
N LEU A 157 25.99 -39.80 9.89
CA LEU A 157 26.38 -41.04 9.19
C LEU A 157 25.23 -41.58 8.32
N ALA A 158 25.54 -41.73 7.03
CA ALA A 158 25.36 -42.95 6.23
C ALA A 158 24.69 -42.70 4.86
N ASP A 159 25.57 -42.73 3.85
CA ASP A 159 25.43 -43.34 2.53
C ASP A 159 24.06 -43.92 2.15
N ALA A 160 23.52 -43.41 1.04
CA ALA A 160 22.76 -44.22 0.10
C ALA A 160 23.08 -43.77 -1.33
N ASP A 161 24.01 -44.51 -1.91
CA ASP A 161 24.18 -44.77 -3.33
C ASP A 161 22.84 -44.78 -4.10
N THR A 162 22.77 -44.03 -5.19
CA THR A 162 21.93 -44.41 -6.34
C THR A 162 22.41 -43.69 -7.59
N GLY A 163 22.73 -44.49 -8.61
CA GLY A 163 23.37 -44.08 -9.84
C GLY A 163 22.53 -43.25 -10.80
N ARG A 164 23.26 -42.52 -11.64
CA ARG A 164 22.88 -41.90 -12.93
C ARG A 164 22.66 -43.02 -13.98
N PRO A 165 21.73 -42.93 -14.97
CA PRO A 165 21.83 -42.07 -16.19
C PRO A 165 20.50 -41.50 -16.73
N ASP A 166 20.46 -40.26 -17.23
CA ASP A 166 20.62 -39.78 -18.63
C ASP A 166 19.28 -39.54 -19.37
N ALA A 167 19.33 -38.59 -20.30
CA ALA A 167 18.40 -38.25 -21.38
C ALA A 167 17.08 -37.53 -21.05
N GLY A 168 16.88 -36.37 -21.70
CA GLY A 168 15.62 -35.63 -21.67
C GLY A 168 15.71 -34.26 -22.32
N ASP A 169 15.99 -34.23 -23.61
CA ASP A 169 15.87 -33.11 -24.54
C ASP A 169 14.43 -32.54 -24.49
N ILE A 170 14.26 -31.24 -24.22
CA ILE A 170 12.95 -30.58 -24.30
C ILE A 170 13.08 -29.40 -25.27
N GLU A 171 12.49 -29.63 -26.44
CA GLU A 171 12.39 -28.71 -27.55
C GLU A 171 11.71 -27.40 -27.17
N ARG A 172 12.28 -26.32 -27.70
CA ARG A 172 11.78 -24.95 -27.70
C ARG A 172 10.68 -24.85 -28.77
N ASP A 173 9.42 -24.84 -28.37
CA ASP A 173 8.34 -24.42 -29.26
C ASP A 173 8.20 -22.89 -29.23
N SER A 174 8.51 -22.29 -30.36
CA SER A 174 8.33 -20.88 -30.67
C SER A 174 7.22 -20.79 -31.71
N GLY A 175 6.01 -20.52 -31.25
CA GLY A 175 4.85 -20.11 -32.03
C GLY A 175 3.89 -19.40 -31.07
N ASP A 176 3.24 -18.30 -31.38
CA ASP A 176 3.03 -17.61 -32.63
C ASP A 176 2.78 -16.13 -32.28
N ARG A 177 3.45 -15.25 -33.02
CA ARG A 177 3.34 -13.80 -32.88
C ARG A 177 2.19 -13.36 -33.77
N SER A 178 0.96 -13.58 -33.31
CA SER A 178 -0.21 -13.04 -34.00
C SER A 178 -0.53 -11.63 -33.50
N GLN A 179 0.05 -10.66 -34.22
CA GLN A 179 -0.48 -9.30 -34.33
C GLN A 179 -1.90 -9.38 -34.90
N ALA A 180 -2.88 -8.90 -34.14
CA ALA A 180 -4.14 -8.45 -34.71
C ALA A 180 -4.72 -7.33 -33.86
N ALA A 181 -4.98 -6.21 -34.53
CA ALA A 181 -6.03 -5.24 -34.20
C ALA A 181 -5.86 -4.41 -32.91
N ARG A 182 -4.88 -3.50 -32.89
CA ARG A 182 -5.05 -2.23 -32.16
C ARG A 182 -5.83 -1.28 -33.06
N GLU A 183 -7.15 -1.45 -33.08
CA GLU A 183 -8.05 -0.52 -33.77
C GLU A 183 -8.18 0.76 -32.95
N SER A 184 -7.95 1.86 -33.64
CA SER A 184 -7.96 3.24 -33.16
C SER A 184 -9.34 3.64 -32.65
N VAL A 185 -9.44 4.14 -31.41
CA VAL A 185 -10.67 4.76 -30.89
C VAL A 185 -10.48 6.28 -30.83
N GLU A 186 -10.40 6.88 -32.01
CA GLU A 186 -10.59 8.32 -32.18
C GLU A 186 -11.76 8.55 -33.13
N ASN A 187 -13.00 8.45 -32.64
CA ASN A 187 -14.07 9.30 -33.14
C ASN A 187 -15.28 9.41 -32.20
N GLY A 188 -15.46 10.62 -31.65
CA GLY A 188 -16.72 11.36 -31.63
C GLY A 188 -18.02 10.67 -31.19
N GLY A 189 -18.41 10.89 -29.93
CA GLY A 189 -19.82 10.81 -29.53
C GLY A 189 -20.02 10.58 -28.05
N ARG A 190 -19.92 11.62 -27.20
CA ARG A 190 -20.30 11.68 -25.76
C ARG A 190 -20.50 10.28 -25.10
N LEU A 191 -19.42 9.54 -24.93
CA LEU A 191 -19.40 8.22 -24.28
C LEU A 191 -19.30 8.35 -22.76
N TYR A 192 -20.10 9.24 -22.17
CA TYR A 192 -20.41 9.14 -20.74
C TYR A 192 -21.93 9.18 -20.60
N PRO A 193 -22.59 8.04 -20.30
CA PRO A 193 -23.90 8.12 -19.67
C PRO A 193 -23.74 8.91 -18.37
N SER A 194 -24.66 9.85 -18.13
CA SER A 194 -24.71 10.64 -16.88
C SER A 194 -24.72 9.67 -15.70
N TRP A 195 -23.64 9.71 -14.91
CA TRP A 195 -23.42 8.88 -13.74
C TRP A 195 -24.64 8.93 -12.78
N PRO A 196 -25.07 7.80 -12.18
CA PRO A 196 -26.34 7.74 -11.48
C PRO A 196 -26.17 8.14 -10.01
N TRP A 197 -26.62 9.34 -9.65
CA TRP A 197 -27.12 9.58 -8.30
C TRP A 197 -28.46 10.32 -8.35
N LYS A 198 -29.48 9.61 -7.87
CA LYS A 198 -30.84 10.05 -7.52
C LYS A 198 -31.81 10.31 -8.66
N SER A 199 -32.69 9.33 -8.89
CA SER A 199 -34.11 9.63 -9.17
C SER A 199 -34.82 9.70 -7.83
N GLY A 200 -35.11 10.91 -7.36
CA GLY A 200 -36.13 11.12 -6.34
C GLY A 200 -37.48 11.28 -7.01
N VAL A 201 -38.41 10.39 -6.69
CA VAL A 201 -39.85 10.64 -6.52
C VAL A 201 -40.32 9.71 -5.42
#